data_AF-A0A916BDW4-F1
#
_entry.id   AF-A0A916BDW4-F1
#
_cell.length_a   1.000
_cell.length_b   1.000
_cell.length_c   1.000
_cell.angle_alpha   90.00
_cell.angle_beta   90.00
_cell.angle_gamma   90.00
#
_symmetry.space_group_name_H-M   'P 1'
#
loop_
_entity.id
_entity.type
_entity.pdbx_description
1 polymer ?
#
loop_
_entity_poly.entity_id
_entity_poly.type
_entity_poly.pdbx_seq_one_letter_code
_entity_poly.pdbx_strand_id
1 'polypeptide(L)'
;MGPKSTEDMMNADRYQAAQSQAPDKLYRSALPMSSAACGLQQGRISGAAHGHVAGLGGYDRRVDYGKYSLIFPVPYVVFITLLVASNFRLTTMADRKQIPTKTKLRLFSEAAGHCQRPECLQPLFPAEMGGDKHIAEMAHVIPHGETGPRHEERPAGEFEPDSFENLILLCPTCHTVVDKDPDGYSRDTLLGWKYNHLAALAHRQGIRAYDERSHVRCVVAAAMAENKAVWKEFAPSDGSSFEYDPESEAAKTWVQRMRGVILPNHFRIQAIIKANQQHMTEAELQAFARYQEHVRGLSERHVCGVAGGAIRYPAEMDGIFA
;
A
#
# COMPACT_ATOMS: atom_id res chain seq x y z
N MET A 1 -42.59 -0.06 -24.93
CA MET A 1 -41.29 -0.17 -24.25
C MET A 1 -40.77 -1.57 -24.49
N GLY A 2 -39.98 -1.77 -25.55
CA GLY A 2 -39.39 -3.08 -25.89
C GLY A 2 -38.08 -3.30 -25.12
N PRO A 3 -37.65 -4.55 -24.92
CA PRO A 3 -36.36 -4.83 -24.29
C PRO A 3 -35.23 -4.35 -25.22
N LYS A 4 -34.34 -3.52 -24.68
CA LYS A 4 -33.15 -3.08 -25.41
C LYS A 4 -32.26 -4.31 -25.69
N SER A 5 -31.97 -4.53 -26.96
CA SER A 5 -31.17 -5.62 -27.48
C SER A 5 -29.69 -5.50 -27.07
N THR A 6 -28.97 -6.61 -27.19
CA THR A 6 -27.53 -6.84 -27.04
C THR A 6 -26.58 -5.87 -27.77
N GLU A 7 -27.10 -4.87 -28.47
CA GLU A 7 -26.35 -3.82 -29.17
C GLU A 7 -25.83 -2.72 -28.23
N ASP A 8 -26.41 -2.52 -27.04
CA ASP A 8 -25.94 -1.51 -26.08
C ASP A 8 -24.57 -1.87 -25.46
N MET A 9 -24.17 -3.15 -25.49
CA MET A 9 -22.81 -3.59 -25.14
C MET A 9 -21.78 -3.26 -26.23
N MET A 10 -22.19 -2.78 -27.41
CA MET A 10 -21.33 -2.64 -28.60
C MET A 10 -20.52 -1.35 -28.73
N ASN A 11 -20.85 -0.27 -28.01
CA ASN A 11 -20.30 1.05 -28.36
C ASN A 11 -19.12 1.59 -27.52
N ALA A 12 -18.68 0.89 -26.47
CA ALA A 12 -17.61 1.41 -25.60
C ALA A 12 -16.19 1.33 -26.17
N ASP A 13 -15.92 0.38 -27.07
CA ASP A 13 -14.54 0.11 -27.52
C ASP A 13 -14.06 0.95 -28.70
N ARG A 14 -14.97 1.64 -29.42
CA ARG A 14 -14.60 2.36 -30.65
C ARG A 14 -14.06 3.78 -30.41
N TYR A 15 -14.26 4.38 -29.24
CA TYR A 15 -14.00 5.80 -29.03
C TYR A 15 -12.65 6.13 -28.38
N GLN A 16 -12.13 5.32 -27.46
CA GLN A 16 -10.85 5.64 -26.78
C GLN A 16 -9.60 5.44 -27.64
N ALA A 17 -9.71 4.68 -28.74
CA ALA A 17 -8.65 4.61 -29.77
C ALA A 17 -8.42 5.96 -30.48
N ALA A 18 -9.40 6.88 -30.45
CA ALA A 18 -9.28 8.22 -31.00
C ALA A 18 -8.59 9.22 -30.04
N GLN A 19 -8.62 8.97 -28.73
CA GLN A 19 -8.02 9.86 -27.73
C GLN A 19 -6.50 9.66 -27.57
N SER A 20 -5.94 8.52 -27.96
CA SER A 20 -4.49 8.29 -27.95
C SER A 20 -3.72 9.03 -29.06
N GLN A 21 -4.39 9.87 -29.86
CA GLN A 21 -3.81 10.58 -31.01
C GLN A 21 -3.75 12.11 -30.86
N ALA A 22 -4.13 12.68 -29.71
CA ALA A 22 -3.93 14.11 -29.46
C ALA A 22 -2.46 14.39 -29.04
N PRO A 23 -1.74 15.32 -29.69
CA PRO A 23 -0.33 15.55 -29.39
C PRO A 23 -0.18 16.37 -28.10
N ASP A 24 0.42 15.76 -27.08
CA ASP A 24 0.96 16.47 -25.91
C ASP A 24 2.06 17.44 -26.36
N LYS A 25 1.69 18.71 -26.56
CA LYS A 25 2.64 19.82 -26.55
C LYS A 25 2.78 20.29 -25.10
N LEU A 26 3.98 20.06 -24.57
CA LEU A 26 4.66 20.72 -23.44
C LEU A 26 5.00 19.77 -22.28
N TYR A 27 6.08 19.01 -22.45
CA TYR A 27 7.30 19.11 -21.62
C TYR A 27 8.30 18.02 -22.07
N ARG A 28 9.10 18.31 -23.11
CA ARG A 28 10.27 17.50 -23.44
C ARG A 28 11.48 18.07 -22.68
N SER A 29 11.88 17.42 -21.60
CA SER A 29 13.27 17.40 -21.16
C SER A 29 13.76 15.96 -21.28
N ALA A 30 14.56 15.72 -22.31
CA ALA A 30 15.12 14.44 -22.67
C ALA A 30 16.20 13.99 -21.67
N LEU A 31 16.16 12.73 -21.26
CA LEU A 31 17.37 11.95 -20.96
C LEU A 31 17.20 10.52 -21.53
N PRO A 32 18.25 9.96 -22.15
CA PRO A 32 18.13 8.79 -23.02
C PRO A 32 18.23 7.45 -22.28
N MET A 33 17.56 6.45 -22.84
CA MET A 33 17.84 5.04 -22.65
C MET A 33 19.27 4.71 -23.10
N SER A 34 20.04 3.98 -22.28
CA SER A 34 21.19 3.23 -22.77
C SER A 34 21.47 2.02 -21.88
N SER A 35 21.49 0.87 -22.54
CA SER A 35 22.00 -0.42 -22.11
C SER A 35 23.53 -0.43 -21.95
N ALA A 36 24.00 -1.20 -20.97
CA ALA A 36 25.24 -1.99 -20.94
C ALA A 36 26.61 -1.37 -21.34
N ALA A 37 27.55 -1.58 -20.40
CA ALA A 37 28.97 -1.89 -20.58
C ALA A 37 30.03 -0.75 -20.58
N CYS A 38 31.01 -0.98 -19.68
CA CYS A 38 32.46 -0.79 -19.83
C CYS A 38 33.08 0.62 -19.74
N GLY A 39 34.00 0.78 -18.76
CA GLY A 39 35.33 1.31 -19.06
C GLY A 39 35.65 2.77 -18.69
N LEU A 40 36.38 2.92 -17.57
CA LEU A 40 37.56 3.77 -17.35
C LEU A 40 37.56 5.30 -17.64
N GLN A 41 38.02 6.01 -16.58
CA GLN A 41 38.86 7.23 -16.57
C GLN A 41 38.22 8.57 -17.02
N GLN A 42 38.54 9.74 -16.49
CA GLN A 42 39.24 10.27 -15.32
C GLN A 42 39.09 11.81 -15.44
N GLY A 43 39.07 12.53 -14.31
CA GLY A 43 39.22 14.00 -14.25
C GLY A 43 38.06 14.65 -13.49
N ARG A 44 38.18 15.00 -12.20
CA ARG A 44 38.76 16.26 -11.66
C ARG A 44 38.23 17.48 -12.43
N ILE A 45 37.71 18.56 -11.83
CA ILE A 45 38.15 19.28 -10.62
C ILE A 45 37.05 20.29 -10.22
N SER A 46 36.95 20.59 -8.90
CA SER A 46 36.61 21.86 -8.20
C SER A 46 35.66 22.89 -8.86
N GLY A 47 34.69 23.51 -8.19
CA GLY A 47 34.63 24.06 -6.83
C GLY A 47 33.45 25.06 -6.80
N ALA A 48 32.74 25.21 -5.68
CA ALA A 48 32.67 26.45 -4.85
C ALA A 48 32.25 27.73 -5.62
N ALA A 49 31.37 28.63 -5.19
CA ALA A 49 30.53 28.82 -4.01
C ALA A 49 29.69 30.11 -4.26
N HIS A 50 28.66 30.32 -3.42
CA HIS A 50 28.18 31.62 -2.91
C HIS A 50 27.36 32.63 -3.74
N GLY A 51 26.44 33.27 -3.00
CA GLY A 51 25.98 34.66 -3.17
C GLY A 51 24.51 34.80 -3.57
N HIS A 52 23.58 35.17 -2.68
CA HIS A 52 23.12 36.56 -2.39
C HIS A 52 22.28 37.18 -3.53
N VAL A 53 21.21 37.98 -3.39
CA VAL A 53 20.40 38.59 -2.30
C VAL A 53 19.22 39.32 -3.01
N ALA A 54 18.21 39.79 -2.23
CA ALA A 54 17.17 40.80 -2.50
C ALA A 54 15.84 40.26 -3.06
N GLY A 55 14.68 40.46 -2.44
CA GLY A 55 14.09 41.70 -1.89
C GLY A 55 12.83 41.95 -2.75
N LEU A 56 11.63 42.32 -2.30
CA LEU A 56 11.16 43.33 -1.33
C LEU A 56 9.64 43.14 -1.17
N GLY A 57 9.04 43.67 -0.10
CA GLY A 57 7.60 44.00 -0.09
C GLY A 57 6.93 43.86 1.27
N GLY A 58 7.07 44.88 2.12
CA GLY A 58 6.34 45.00 3.39
C GLY A 58 4.97 45.67 3.24
N TYR A 59 4.12 45.48 4.24
CA TYR A 59 3.07 46.43 4.60
C TYR A 59 2.97 46.58 6.13
N ASP A 60 2.68 47.82 6.51
CA ASP A 60 2.94 48.53 7.77
C ASP A 60 1.69 48.60 8.65
N ARG A 61 1.79 48.37 9.97
CA ARG A 61 1.51 49.38 11.03
C ARG A 61 1.44 48.83 12.46
N ARG A 62 2.43 49.25 13.26
CA ARG A 62 2.42 49.89 14.61
C ARG A 62 1.28 49.55 15.59
N VAL A 63 1.63 49.27 16.86
CA VAL A 63 1.65 50.26 17.97
C VAL A 63 2.66 49.81 19.05
N ASP A 64 3.40 50.78 19.58
CA ASP A 64 4.49 50.73 20.57
C ASP A 64 3.96 51.20 21.93
N TYR A 65 4.40 50.57 23.04
CA TYR A 65 4.54 51.22 24.35
C TYR A 65 5.66 50.56 25.16
N GLY A 66 6.86 51.15 25.10
CA GLY A 66 7.40 51.88 26.26
C GLY A 66 8.06 51.09 27.40
N LYS A 67 9.40 51.04 27.33
CA LYS A 67 10.40 51.49 28.35
C LYS A 67 10.19 51.07 29.80
N TYR A 68 11.18 50.38 30.39
CA TYR A 68 12.04 50.90 31.47
C TYR A 68 13.37 50.14 31.48
N SER A 69 14.47 50.90 31.54
CA SER A 69 15.86 50.41 31.59
C SER A 69 16.40 50.67 32.99
N LEU A 70 17.01 49.67 33.65
CA LEU A 70 17.85 49.86 34.82
C LEU A 70 19.05 48.90 34.76
N ILE A 71 20.23 49.48 35.00
CA ILE A 71 21.57 48.92 34.89
C ILE A 71 22.10 48.63 36.32
N PHE A 72 23.06 47.69 36.40
CA PHE A 72 24.05 47.41 37.48
C PHE A 72 23.67 46.34 38.55
N PRO A 73 24.64 45.73 39.25
CA PRO A 73 25.84 45.01 38.76
C PRO A 73 26.01 43.62 39.43
N VAL A 74 26.88 42.77 38.89
CA VAL A 74 27.37 41.52 39.51
C VAL A 74 28.35 41.89 40.64
N PRO A 75 28.26 41.31 41.86
CA PRO A 75 29.20 40.23 42.21
C PRO A 75 28.61 39.20 43.20
N TYR A 76 29.09 37.95 43.15
CA TYR A 76 29.71 37.26 44.29
C TYR A 76 30.01 35.81 43.89
N VAL A 77 31.30 35.52 43.82
CA VAL A 77 31.88 34.18 43.78
C VAL A 77 31.75 33.59 45.19
N VAL A 78 31.09 32.44 45.34
CA VAL A 78 31.29 31.57 46.51
C VAL A 78 31.47 30.14 46.00
N PHE A 79 32.71 29.68 46.16
CA PHE A 79 33.11 28.29 46.10
C PHE A 79 32.39 27.48 47.19
N ILE A 80 31.69 26.41 46.81
CA ILE A 80 31.51 25.23 47.67
C ILE A 80 31.83 24.00 46.83
N THR A 81 33.08 23.56 46.92
CA THR A 81 33.49 22.18 46.66
C THR A 81 33.12 21.35 47.89
N LEU A 82 32.14 20.45 47.77
CA LEU A 82 31.99 19.33 48.71
C LEU A 82 31.35 18.11 48.00
N LEU A 83 32.21 17.13 47.80
CA LEU A 83 31.98 15.71 47.55
C LEU A 83 30.60 15.18 47.97
N VAL A 84 29.81 14.76 46.96
CA VAL A 84 29.11 13.48 47.01
C VAL A 84 29.26 12.83 45.63
N ALA A 85 30.33 12.05 45.46
CA ALA A 85 30.42 11.09 44.37
C ALA A 85 29.46 9.93 44.68
N SER A 86 28.16 10.17 44.54
CA SER A 86 27.19 9.08 44.43
C SER A 86 27.21 8.61 42.99
N ASN A 87 27.49 7.33 42.80
CA ASN A 87 27.51 6.63 41.51
C ASN A 87 26.13 6.64 40.86
N PHE A 88 25.70 7.80 40.34
CA PHE A 88 24.67 7.83 39.32
C PHE A 88 25.34 7.34 38.03
N ARG A 89 25.39 6.02 37.85
CA ARG A 89 25.45 5.45 36.50
C ARG A 89 24.20 5.98 35.82
N LEU A 90 24.35 7.05 35.04
CA LEU A 90 23.47 7.34 33.92
C LEU A 90 23.47 6.06 33.09
N THR A 91 22.48 5.19 33.29
CA THR A 91 22.09 4.20 32.30
C THR A 91 21.83 5.01 31.05
N THR A 92 22.80 4.98 30.13
CA THR A 92 22.63 5.51 28.78
C THR A 92 21.35 4.88 28.27
N MET A 93 20.31 5.68 28.00
CA MET A 93 19.21 5.20 27.18
C MET A 93 19.89 4.66 25.92
N ALA A 94 19.86 3.33 25.76
CA ALA A 94 20.42 2.69 24.59
C ALA A 94 19.84 3.42 23.39
N ASP A 95 20.69 4.02 22.58
CA ASP A 95 20.31 4.75 21.39
C ASP A 95 19.48 3.76 20.55
N ARG A 96 18.15 3.90 20.56
CA ARG A 96 17.26 2.93 19.93
C ARG A 96 17.50 3.05 18.44
N LYS A 97 18.33 2.14 17.93
CA LYS A 97 18.65 2.04 16.51
C LYS A 97 17.33 1.96 15.75
N GLN A 98 17.12 2.90 14.83
CA GLN A 98 15.92 2.84 14.01
C GLN A 98 15.97 1.62 13.11
N ILE A 99 14.86 0.89 13.01
CA ILE A 99 14.70 -0.21 12.07
C ILE A 99 15.02 0.31 10.65
N PRO A 100 15.94 -0.33 9.90
CA PRO A 100 16.32 0.12 8.57
C PRO A 100 15.14 0.21 7.61
N THR A 101 15.12 1.22 6.74
CA THR A 101 14.03 1.43 5.75
C THR A 101 13.77 0.20 4.87
N LYS A 102 14.84 -0.51 4.46
CA LYS A 102 14.70 -1.77 3.68
C LYS A 102 13.88 -2.83 4.42
N THR A 103 14.06 -2.94 5.74
CA THR A 103 13.34 -3.90 6.59
C THR A 103 11.88 -3.50 6.72
N LYS A 104 11.61 -2.20 6.92
CA LYS A 104 10.25 -1.65 6.96
C LYS A 104 9.49 -1.96 5.68
N LEU A 105 10.06 -1.60 4.51
CA LEU A 105 9.44 -1.84 3.22
C LEU A 105 9.12 -3.33 3.00
N ARG A 106 10.04 -4.22 3.37
CA ARG A 106 9.82 -5.67 3.28
C ARG A 106 8.70 -6.14 4.20
N LEU A 107 8.63 -5.68 5.45
CA LEU A 107 7.56 -6.03 6.40
C LEU A 107 6.19 -5.62 5.86
N PHE A 108 6.05 -4.37 5.40
CA PHE A 108 4.78 -3.90 4.82
C PHE A 108 4.38 -4.66 3.56
N SER A 109 5.36 -4.99 2.71
CA SER A 109 5.13 -5.75 1.48
C SER A 109 4.67 -7.19 1.77
N GLU A 110 5.37 -7.93 2.66
CA GLU A 110 4.99 -9.30 3.02
C GLU A 110 3.70 -9.37 3.85
N ALA A 111 3.38 -8.31 4.60
CA ALA A 111 2.11 -8.18 5.31
C ALA A 111 0.94 -7.80 4.39
N ALA A 112 1.19 -7.43 3.13
CA ALA A 112 0.18 -6.94 2.19
C ALA A 112 -0.71 -5.83 2.79
N GLY A 113 -0.15 -4.98 3.68
CA GLY A 113 -0.89 -3.93 4.37
C GLY A 113 -1.94 -4.40 5.38
N HIS A 114 -1.90 -5.66 5.85
CA HIS A 114 -2.82 -6.21 6.84
C HIS A 114 -2.09 -6.70 8.10
N CYS A 115 -2.74 -6.62 9.26
CA CYS A 115 -2.22 -7.17 10.51
C CYS A 115 -1.91 -8.66 10.35
N GLN A 116 -0.72 -9.11 10.78
CA GLN A 116 -0.27 -10.48 10.57
C GLN A 116 -0.89 -11.53 11.51
N ARG A 117 -1.71 -11.11 12.48
CA ARG A 117 -2.47 -12.05 13.30
C ARG A 117 -3.60 -12.71 12.48
N PRO A 118 -3.68 -14.04 12.39
CA PRO A 118 -4.59 -14.75 11.49
C PRO A 118 -6.08 -14.44 11.68
N GLU A 119 -6.54 -14.22 12.90
CA GLU A 119 -7.95 -13.90 13.17
C GLU A 119 -8.25 -12.40 12.99
N CYS A 120 -7.21 -11.56 13.00
CA CYS A 120 -7.35 -10.12 12.92
C CYS A 120 -7.42 -9.65 11.47
N LEU A 121 -6.32 -9.82 10.72
CA LEU A 121 -6.17 -9.42 9.31
C LEU A 121 -6.78 -8.06 8.97
N GLN A 122 -6.79 -7.10 9.90
CA GLN A 122 -7.36 -5.79 9.67
C GLN A 122 -6.46 -4.98 8.73
N PRO A 123 -7.01 -4.16 7.82
CA PRO A 123 -6.22 -3.22 7.04
C PRO A 123 -5.43 -2.29 7.96
N LEU A 124 -4.16 -2.08 7.64
CA LEU A 124 -3.26 -1.21 8.41
C LEU A 124 -3.24 0.22 7.89
N PHE A 125 -3.88 0.50 6.75
CA PHE A 125 -4.08 1.82 6.15
C PHE A 125 -5.59 2.17 6.18
N PRO A 126 -6.13 2.59 7.33
CA PRO A 126 -7.54 2.90 7.46
C PRO A 126 -7.96 4.07 6.55
N ALA A 127 -9.11 3.93 5.89
CA ALA A 127 -9.64 4.96 4.99
C ALA A 127 -10.03 6.23 5.75
N GLU A 128 -10.49 6.10 6.99
CA GLU A 128 -10.80 7.18 7.92
C GLU A 128 -9.57 8.04 8.28
N MET A 129 -8.35 7.54 8.06
CA MET A 129 -7.11 8.30 8.24
C MET A 129 -6.56 8.88 6.93
N GLY A 130 -7.32 8.82 5.83
CA GLY A 130 -6.91 9.28 4.51
C GLY A 130 -6.28 8.21 3.63
N GLY A 131 -6.07 6.99 4.14
CA GLY A 131 -5.54 5.84 3.38
C GLY A 131 -4.04 5.91 3.06
N ASP A 132 -3.37 7.03 3.35
CA ASP A 132 -1.93 7.23 3.20
C ASP A 132 -1.15 7.04 4.51
N LYS A 133 -1.84 7.12 5.64
CA LYS A 133 -1.31 6.87 6.99
C LYS A 133 -1.61 5.45 7.44
N HIS A 134 -0.68 4.87 8.19
CA HIS A 134 -0.84 3.53 8.76
C HIS A 134 -0.89 3.52 10.29
N ILE A 135 -1.60 2.54 10.84
CA ILE A 135 -1.61 2.20 12.28
C ILE A 135 -0.64 1.06 12.61
N ALA A 136 0.11 0.55 11.63
CA ALA A 136 0.97 -0.60 11.80
C ALA A 136 2.09 -0.37 12.82
N GLU A 137 2.36 -1.39 13.63
CA GLU A 137 3.46 -1.46 14.57
C GLU A 137 4.38 -2.63 14.19
N MET A 138 5.69 -2.35 14.13
CA MET A 138 6.73 -3.34 13.87
C MET A 138 7.14 -3.93 15.21
N ALA A 139 6.43 -4.98 15.63
CA ALA A 139 6.63 -5.64 16.90
C ALA A 139 7.83 -6.58 16.85
N HIS A 140 8.63 -6.58 17.90
CA HIS A 140 9.69 -7.56 18.09
C HIS A 140 9.08 -8.88 18.58
N VAL A 141 9.36 -9.97 17.89
CA VAL A 141 9.00 -11.32 18.37
C VAL A 141 9.81 -11.62 19.64
N ILE A 142 11.13 -11.42 19.57
CA ILE A 142 12.04 -11.43 20.72
C ILE A 142 12.57 -10.00 20.95
N PRO A 143 12.43 -9.45 22.16
CA PRO A 143 12.72 -8.05 22.47
C PRO A 143 14.23 -7.77 22.50
N HIS A 144 14.57 -6.48 22.41
CA HIS A 144 15.95 -6.02 22.60
C HIS A 144 16.41 -6.19 24.06
N GLY A 145 15.57 -5.81 25.03
CA GLY A 145 15.90 -5.83 26.46
C GLY A 145 15.88 -7.23 27.08
N GLU A 146 16.54 -7.36 28.23
CA GLU A 146 16.58 -8.61 29.02
C GLU A 146 15.28 -8.87 29.80
N THR A 147 14.49 -7.82 30.01
CA THR A 147 13.24 -7.87 30.79
C THR A 147 11.99 -7.87 29.91
N GLY A 148 12.15 -7.98 28.59
CA GLY A 148 11.02 -7.94 27.66
C GLY A 148 10.31 -9.30 27.56
N PRO A 149 9.08 -9.33 26.98
CA PRO A 149 8.32 -10.56 26.75
C PRO A 149 9.13 -11.59 25.96
N ARG A 150 9.13 -12.87 26.34
CA ARG A 150 9.82 -13.98 25.63
C ARG A 150 11.35 -13.84 25.51
N HIS A 151 12.00 -13.02 26.35
CA HIS A 151 13.45 -12.87 26.28
C HIS A 151 14.19 -14.21 26.42
N GLU A 152 13.66 -15.09 27.28
CA GLU A 152 14.12 -16.45 27.52
C GLU A 152 14.09 -17.36 26.29
N GLU A 153 13.31 -17.04 25.26
CA GLU A 153 13.25 -17.77 23.98
C GLU A 153 14.28 -17.27 22.94
N ARG A 154 15.17 -16.35 23.34
CA ARG A 154 16.23 -15.82 22.47
C ARG A 154 17.22 -16.93 22.07
N PRO A 155 17.58 -17.06 20.77
CA PRO A 155 18.62 -17.98 20.34
C PRO A 155 19.96 -17.72 21.06
N ALA A 156 20.72 -18.79 21.32
CA ALA A 156 22.11 -18.66 21.73
C ALA A 156 22.98 -18.10 20.59
N GLY A 157 23.87 -17.15 20.90
CA GLY A 157 24.81 -16.55 19.95
C GLY A 157 24.44 -15.14 19.50
N GLU A 158 24.95 -14.73 18.33
CA GLU A 158 24.63 -13.43 17.73
C GLU A 158 23.14 -13.36 17.39
N PHE A 159 22.48 -12.31 17.88
CA PHE A 159 21.06 -12.08 17.68
C PHE A 159 20.85 -10.61 17.34
N GLU A 160 20.22 -10.36 16.19
CA GLU A 160 19.89 -9.02 15.72
C GLU A 160 18.39 -8.75 15.93
N PRO A 161 18.00 -7.97 16.96
CA PRO A 161 16.59 -7.75 17.29
C PRO A 161 15.82 -7.07 16.15
N ASP A 162 16.46 -6.16 15.42
CA ASP A 162 15.83 -5.40 14.33
C ASP A 162 15.91 -6.12 12.96
N SER A 163 16.28 -7.40 12.97
CA SER A 163 16.25 -8.24 11.77
C SER A 163 14.83 -8.40 11.25
N PHE A 164 14.70 -8.60 9.94
CA PHE A 164 13.40 -8.87 9.34
C PHE A 164 12.78 -10.12 9.96
N GLU A 165 13.58 -11.15 10.18
CA GLU A 165 13.19 -12.45 10.69
C GLU A 165 12.58 -12.38 12.10
N ASN A 166 13.01 -11.41 12.92
CA ASN A 166 12.51 -11.20 14.28
C ASN A 166 11.38 -10.17 14.39
N LEU A 167 11.00 -9.48 13.31
CA LEU A 167 9.94 -8.47 13.34
C LEU A 167 8.64 -9.00 12.74
N ILE A 168 7.51 -8.69 13.37
CA ILE A 168 6.16 -8.98 12.87
C ILE A 168 5.36 -7.67 12.79
N LEU A 169 4.51 -7.54 11.77
CA LEU A 169 3.69 -6.34 11.55
C LEU A 169 2.28 -6.54 12.11
N LEU A 170 1.93 -5.78 13.16
CA LEU A 170 0.65 -5.90 13.86
C LEU A 170 -0.08 -4.56 13.91
N CYS A 171 -1.39 -4.59 14.19
CA CYS A 171 -2.10 -3.39 14.62
C CYS A 171 -1.83 -3.12 16.11
N PRO A 172 -2.11 -1.90 16.62
CA PRO A 172 -1.78 -1.54 18.01
C PRO A 172 -2.47 -2.42 19.05
N THR A 173 -3.71 -2.83 18.76
CA THR A 173 -4.45 -3.74 19.62
C THR A 173 -3.80 -5.12 19.71
N CYS A 174 -3.43 -5.72 18.57
CA CYS A 174 -2.82 -7.04 18.56
C CYS A 174 -1.42 -7.01 19.16
N HIS A 175 -0.63 -5.97 18.87
CA HIS A 175 0.69 -5.80 19.48
C HIS A 175 0.58 -5.70 21.02
N THR A 176 -0.34 -4.88 21.53
CA THR A 176 -0.57 -4.77 22.98
C THR A 176 -0.97 -6.11 23.61
N VAL A 177 -1.79 -6.91 22.92
CA VAL A 177 -2.23 -8.23 23.42
C VAL A 177 -1.06 -9.20 23.52
N VAL A 178 -0.23 -9.33 22.47
CA VAL A 178 0.88 -10.30 22.47
C VAL A 178 2.00 -9.93 23.45
N ASP A 179 2.16 -8.64 23.75
CA ASP A 179 3.15 -8.18 24.72
C ASP A 179 2.69 -8.37 26.18
N LYS A 180 1.37 -8.32 26.42
CA LYS A 180 0.81 -8.50 27.77
C LYS A 180 0.60 -9.96 28.17
N ASP A 181 0.62 -10.88 27.21
CA ASP A 181 0.42 -12.32 27.41
C ASP A 181 1.53 -13.13 26.70
N PRO A 182 2.79 -13.04 27.14
CA PRO A 182 3.89 -13.79 26.53
C PRO A 182 3.67 -15.31 26.56
N ASP A 183 3.07 -15.83 27.63
CA ASP A 183 2.82 -17.26 27.81
C ASP A 183 1.78 -17.78 26.80
N GLY A 184 0.76 -16.96 26.47
CA GLY A 184 -0.24 -17.28 25.45
C GLY A 184 0.26 -17.11 24.00
N TYR A 185 1.35 -16.37 23.80
CA TYR A 185 1.88 -16.02 22.48
C TYR A 185 3.39 -16.20 22.41
N SER A 186 3.83 -17.47 22.32
CA SER A 186 5.25 -17.84 22.18
C SER A 186 5.91 -17.31 20.91
N ARG A 187 7.25 -17.35 20.86
CA ARG A 187 8.02 -17.00 19.65
C ARG A 187 7.54 -17.77 18.42
N ASP A 188 7.39 -19.09 18.56
CA ASP A 188 6.99 -19.97 17.47
C ASP A 188 5.59 -19.64 16.95
N THR A 189 4.68 -19.24 17.86
CA THR A 189 3.34 -18.79 17.49
C THR A 189 3.39 -17.55 16.59
N LEU A 190 4.15 -16.52 17.01
CA LEU A 190 4.26 -15.26 16.25
C LEU A 190 4.99 -15.47 14.92
N LEU A 191 6.05 -16.28 14.89
CA LEU A 191 6.71 -16.65 13.64
C LEU A 191 5.77 -17.44 12.74
N GLY A 192 4.98 -18.36 13.30
CA GLY A 192 3.96 -19.11 12.58
C GLY A 192 2.91 -18.19 11.94
N TRP A 193 2.47 -17.14 12.64
CA TRP A 193 1.57 -16.12 12.07
C TRP A 193 2.21 -15.40 10.89
N LYS A 194 3.46 -14.96 11.06
CA LYS A 194 4.21 -14.29 9.99
C LYS A 194 4.35 -15.17 8.75
N TYR A 195 4.76 -16.43 8.93
CA TYR A 195 4.99 -17.36 7.83
C TYR A 195 3.69 -17.76 7.11
N ASN A 196 2.57 -17.88 7.83
CA ASN A 196 1.28 -18.28 7.26
C ASN A 196 0.39 -17.12 6.83
N HIS A 197 0.86 -15.87 6.96
CA HIS A 197 0.04 -14.67 6.79
C HIS A 197 -0.68 -14.60 5.44
N LEU A 198 0.03 -14.77 4.34
CA LEU A 198 -0.57 -14.67 3.00
C LEU A 198 -1.61 -15.77 2.75
N ALA A 199 -1.41 -16.97 3.31
CA ALA A 199 -2.39 -18.05 3.22
C ALA A 199 -3.64 -17.73 4.06
N ALA A 200 -3.48 -17.20 5.27
CA ALA A 200 -4.59 -16.75 6.11
C ALA A 200 -5.38 -15.62 5.44
N LEU A 201 -4.68 -14.65 4.84
CA LEU A 201 -5.29 -13.54 4.11
C LEU A 201 -6.07 -14.02 2.88
N ALA A 202 -5.47 -14.90 2.07
CA ALA A 202 -6.13 -15.51 0.92
C ALA A 202 -7.40 -16.27 1.34
N HIS A 203 -7.31 -17.07 2.41
CA HIS A 203 -8.45 -17.81 2.94
C HIS A 203 -9.58 -16.87 3.40
N ARG A 204 -9.27 -15.78 4.11
CA ARG A 204 -10.26 -14.76 4.52
C ARG A 204 -10.92 -14.07 3.35
N GLN A 205 -10.20 -13.89 2.24
CA GLN A 205 -10.74 -13.36 0.99
C GLN A 205 -11.52 -14.41 0.18
N GLY A 206 -11.67 -15.63 0.68
CA GLY A 206 -12.37 -16.72 -0.01
C GLY A 206 -11.56 -17.35 -1.15
N ILE A 207 -10.27 -17.05 -1.26
CA ILE A 207 -9.33 -17.66 -2.20
C ILE A 207 -8.87 -18.98 -1.59
N ARG A 208 -9.61 -20.04 -1.88
CA ARG A 208 -9.36 -21.41 -1.42
C ARG A 208 -9.96 -22.42 -2.39
N ALA A 209 -9.54 -23.67 -2.29
CA ALA A 209 -10.27 -24.77 -2.90
C ALA A 209 -11.59 -25.00 -2.16
N TYR A 210 -12.65 -25.25 -2.90
CA TYR A 210 -13.97 -25.63 -2.38
C TYR A 210 -14.27 -27.06 -2.82
N ASP A 211 -15.01 -27.78 -1.98
CA ASP A 211 -15.40 -29.17 -2.26
C ASP A 211 -16.52 -29.24 -3.30
N GLU A 212 -17.42 -28.27 -3.31
CA GLU A 212 -18.57 -28.24 -4.22
C GLU A 212 -18.47 -27.11 -5.25
N ARG A 213 -18.73 -27.46 -6.51
CA ARG A 213 -18.82 -26.55 -7.65
C ARG A 213 -19.81 -25.40 -7.41
N SER A 214 -20.95 -25.68 -6.78
CA SER A 214 -21.97 -24.70 -6.39
C SER A 214 -21.44 -23.60 -5.46
N HIS A 215 -20.55 -23.94 -4.52
CA HIS A 215 -19.92 -22.98 -3.64
C HIS A 215 -18.97 -22.06 -4.40
N VAL A 216 -18.18 -22.60 -5.34
CA VAL A 216 -17.31 -21.80 -6.23
C VAL A 216 -18.14 -20.78 -7.02
N ARG A 217 -19.27 -21.23 -7.60
CA ARG A 217 -20.21 -20.35 -8.30
C ARG A 217 -20.69 -19.21 -7.42
N CYS A 218 -21.16 -19.52 -6.21
CA CYS A 218 -21.70 -18.53 -5.28
C CYS A 218 -20.68 -17.42 -4.98
N VAL A 219 -19.44 -17.78 -4.63
CA VAL A 219 -18.41 -16.79 -4.28
C VAL A 219 -17.94 -15.97 -5.48
N VAL A 220 -17.84 -16.58 -6.68
CA VAL A 220 -17.49 -15.86 -7.91
C VAL A 220 -18.60 -14.90 -8.32
N ALA A 221 -19.86 -15.36 -8.31
CA ALA A 221 -21.02 -14.56 -8.67
C ALA A 221 -21.21 -13.36 -7.72
N ALA A 222 -20.96 -13.54 -6.42
CA ALA A 222 -21.02 -12.44 -5.46
C ALA A 222 -20.01 -11.33 -5.77
N ALA A 223 -18.75 -11.69 -6.09
CA ALA A 223 -17.73 -10.71 -6.47
C ALA A 223 -18.04 -10.04 -7.83
N MET A 224 -18.58 -10.78 -8.79
CA MET A 224 -19.03 -10.22 -10.08
C MET A 224 -20.21 -9.27 -9.92
N ALA A 225 -21.15 -9.55 -9.01
CA ALA A 225 -22.33 -8.72 -8.78
C ALA A 225 -21.95 -7.32 -8.27
N GLU A 226 -20.96 -7.22 -7.39
CA GLU A 226 -20.43 -5.92 -6.94
C GLU A 226 -19.82 -5.13 -8.11
N ASN A 227 -18.96 -5.78 -8.90
CA ASN A 227 -18.38 -5.14 -10.10
C ASN A 227 -19.46 -4.65 -11.06
N LYS A 228 -20.49 -5.47 -11.30
CA LYS A 228 -21.61 -5.12 -12.17
C LYS A 228 -22.42 -3.95 -11.63
N ALA A 229 -22.63 -3.87 -10.31
CA ALA A 229 -23.32 -2.74 -9.68
C ALA A 229 -22.52 -1.43 -9.83
N VAL A 230 -21.21 -1.48 -9.54
CA VAL A 230 -20.32 -0.32 -9.71
C VAL A 230 -20.26 0.13 -11.17
N TRP A 231 -20.13 -0.81 -12.11
CA TRP A 231 -20.14 -0.52 -13.53
C TRP A 231 -21.46 0.15 -13.94
N LYS A 232 -22.61 -0.41 -13.54
CA LYS A 232 -23.91 0.13 -13.92
C LYS A 232 -24.13 1.57 -13.41
N GLU A 233 -23.65 1.87 -12.22
CA GLU A 233 -23.85 3.17 -11.57
C GLU A 233 -22.84 4.23 -12.04
N PHE A 234 -21.57 3.85 -12.24
CA PHE A 234 -20.47 4.80 -12.41
C PHE A 234 -19.72 4.68 -13.73
N ALA A 235 -19.97 3.64 -14.54
CA ALA A 235 -19.31 3.55 -15.84
C ALA A 235 -19.79 4.71 -16.73
N PRO A 236 -18.89 5.36 -17.47
CA PRO A 236 -19.29 6.27 -18.53
C PRO A 236 -20.24 5.54 -19.49
N SER A 237 -21.49 5.98 -19.58
CA SER A 237 -22.46 5.39 -20.48
C SER A 237 -22.09 5.73 -21.92
N ASP A 238 -21.56 4.77 -22.68
CA ASP A 238 -21.43 4.97 -24.13
C ASP A 238 -22.79 4.80 -24.79
N GLY A 239 -23.28 5.85 -25.45
CA GLY A 239 -24.56 5.82 -26.15
C GLY A 239 -24.81 6.95 -27.14
N SER A 240 -24.63 8.23 -26.78
CA SER A 240 -24.95 9.31 -27.75
C SER A 240 -24.32 10.69 -27.52
N SER A 241 -23.71 11.00 -26.38
CA SER A 241 -23.00 12.27 -26.20
C SER A 241 -22.29 12.26 -24.86
N PHE A 242 -21.01 11.87 -24.83
CA PHE A 242 -20.15 12.15 -23.69
C PHE A 242 -19.20 13.27 -24.10
N GLU A 243 -19.49 14.49 -23.65
CA GLU A 243 -18.47 15.54 -23.62
C GLU A 243 -17.44 15.13 -22.57
N TYR A 244 -16.20 14.90 -23.02
CA TYR A 244 -15.07 14.63 -22.15
C TYR A 244 -14.81 15.87 -21.28
N ASP A 245 -15.28 15.82 -20.04
CA ASP A 245 -14.94 16.78 -19.01
C ASP A 245 -13.97 16.11 -18.00
N PRO A 246 -12.64 16.30 -18.16
CA PRO A 246 -11.65 15.77 -17.22
C PRO A 246 -11.75 16.41 -15.82
N GLU A 247 -12.48 17.51 -15.67
CA GLU A 247 -12.77 18.13 -14.38
C GLU A 247 -14.00 17.52 -13.69
N SER A 248 -14.79 16.70 -14.41
CA SER A 248 -15.99 16.05 -13.88
C SER A 248 -15.65 15.07 -12.77
N GLU A 249 -16.26 15.29 -11.61
CA GLU A 249 -16.16 14.40 -10.44
C GLU A 249 -16.60 12.94 -10.76
N ALA A 250 -17.42 12.74 -11.80
CA ALA A 250 -17.84 11.41 -12.25
C ALA A 250 -16.67 10.60 -12.84
N ALA A 251 -15.82 11.22 -13.66
CA ALA A 251 -14.66 10.57 -14.25
C ALA A 251 -13.62 10.19 -13.18
N LYS A 252 -13.41 11.07 -12.20
CA LYS A 252 -12.54 10.79 -11.02
C LYS A 252 -13.10 9.62 -10.20
N THR A 253 -14.41 9.64 -9.93
CA THR A 253 -15.10 8.58 -9.20
C THR A 253 -14.98 7.23 -9.93
N TRP A 254 -15.18 7.22 -11.26
CA TRP A 254 -15.00 6.02 -12.07
C TRP A 254 -13.59 5.43 -11.95
N VAL A 255 -12.55 6.27 -12.11
CA VAL A 255 -11.15 5.83 -11.97
C VAL A 255 -10.87 5.26 -10.58
N GLN A 256 -11.37 5.92 -9.53
CA GLN A 256 -11.23 5.45 -8.15
C GLN A 256 -11.92 4.10 -7.93
N ARG A 257 -13.16 3.94 -8.40
CA ARG A 257 -13.92 2.68 -8.28
C ARG A 257 -13.33 1.55 -9.11
N MET A 258 -12.81 1.86 -10.31
CA MET A 258 -12.12 0.89 -11.15
C MET A 258 -10.90 0.31 -10.45
N ARG A 259 -10.05 1.17 -9.86
CA ARG A 259 -8.81 0.77 -9.17
C ARG A 259 -9.07 0.17 -7.79
N GLY A 260 -10.07 0.66 -7.07
CA GLY A 260 -10.35 0.28 -5.68
C GLY A 260 -11.33 -0.88 -5.50
N VAL A 261 -12.15 -1.19 -6.50
CA VAL A 261 -13.20 -2.23 -6.40
C VAL A 261 -13.13 -3.20 -7.58
N ILE A 262 -13.30 -2.71 -8.81
CA ILE A 262 -13.48 -3.56 -9.99
C ILE A 262 -12.24 -4.44 -10.26
N LEU A 263 -11.06 -3.84 -10.38
CA LEU A 263 -9.80 -4.57 -10.61
C LEU A 263 -9.45 -5.53 -9.45
N PRO A 264 -9.46 -5.10 -8.17
CA PRO A 264 -9.27 -6.00 -7.04
C PRO A 264 -10.19 -7.21 -7.06
N ASN A 265 -11.48 -7.02 -7.33
CA ASN A 265 -12.43 -8.13 -7.46
C ASN A 265 -12.13 -9.02 -8.66
N HIS A 266 -11.70 -8.48 -9.81
CA HIS A 266 -11.27 -9.30 -10.95
C HIS A 266 -10.06 -10.19 -10.59
N PHE A 267 -9.05 -9.65 -9.91
CA PHE A 267 -7.91 -10.45 -9.44
C PHE A 267 -8.34 -11.52 -8.43
N ARG A 268 -9.22 -11.16 -7.50
CA ARG A 268 -9.81 -12.10 -6.54
C ARG A 268 -10.56 -13.22 -7.24
N ILE A 269 -11.42 -12.90 -8.21
CA ILE A 269 -12.14 -13.89 -9.03
C ILE A 269 -11.14 -14.81 -9.73
N GLN A 270 -10.12 -14.27 -10.40
CA GLN A 270 -9.10 -15.10 -11.06
C GLN A 270 -8.41 -16.06 -10.09
N ALA A 271 -8.07 -15.59 -8.89
CA ALA A 271 -7.43 -16.42 -7.87
C ALA A 271 -8.36 -17.54 -7.37
N ILE A 272 -9.64 -17.23 -7.14
CA ILE A 272 -10.66 -18.24 -6.77
C ILE A 272 -10.80 -19.28 -7.88
N ILE A 273 -10.95 -18.87 -9.14
CA ILE A 273 -11.12 -19.80 -10.27
C ILE A 273 -9.88 -20.69 -10.43
N LYS A 274 -8.67 -20.12 -10.34
CA LYS A 274 -7.41 -20.89 -10.40
C LYS A 274 -7.31 -21.94 -9.30
N ALA A 275 -7.75 -21.63 -8.08
CA ALA A 275 -7.77 -22.59 -6.98
C ALA A 275 -8.85 -23.68 -7.12
N ASN A 276 -9.74 -23.57 -8.12
CA ASN A 276 -10.91 -24.44 -8.30
C ASN A 276 -11.04 -25.00 -9.72
N GLN A 277 -9.93 -25.09 -10.46
CA GLN A 277 -9.94 -25.58 -11.85
C GLN A 277 -10.42 -27.03 -11.99
N GLN A 278 -10.29 -27.84 -10.93
CA GLN A 278 -10.80 -29.22 -10.90
C GLN A 278 -12.32 -29.30 -11.13
N HIS A 279 -13.05 -28.22 -10.86
CA HIS A 279 -14.50 -28.17 -11.05
C HIS A 279 -14.90 -27.71 -12.45
N MET A 280 -13.96 -27.29 -13.31
CA MET A 280 -14.26 -26.64 -14.58
C MET A 280 -14.47 -27.63 -15.74
N THR A 281 -15.36 -27.27 -16.66
CA THR A 281 -15.48 -27.90 -17.98
C THR A 281 -14.49 -27.27 -18.97
N GLU A 282 -14.26 -27.94 -20.11
CA GLU A 282 -13.38 -27.42 -21.17
C GLU A 282 -13.86 -26.06 -21.72
N ALA A 283 -15.18 -25.90 -21.92
CA ALA A 283 -15.75 -24.62 -22.37
C ALA A 283 -15.50 -23.49 -21.37
N GLU A 284 -15.56 -23.79 -20.07
CA GLU A 284 -15.29 -22.81 -19.02
C GLU A 284 -13.81 -22.46 -18.91
N LEU A 285 -12.90 -23.42 -19.15
CA LEU A 285 -11.46 -23.14 -19.22
C LEU A 285 -11.16 -22.14 -20.33
N GLN A 286 -11.80 -22.29 -21.50
CA GLN A 286 -11.67 -21.35 -22.62
C GLN A 286 -12.28 -19.98 -22.31
N ALA A 287 -13.46 -19.94 -21.69
CA ALA A 287 -14.07 -18.69 -21.23
C ALA A 287 -13.16 -17.97 -20.21
N PHE A 288 -12.58 -18.71 -19.27
CA PHE A 288 -11.66 -18.18 -18.27
C PHE A 288 -10.36 -17.64 -18.88
N ALA A 289 -9.80 -18.31 -19.89
CA ALA A 289 -8.61 -17.81 -20.59
C ALA A 289 -8.86 -16.45 -21.28
N ARG A 290 -10.03 -16.30 -21.94
CA ARG A 290 -10.44 -14.99 -22.51
C ARG A 290 -10.66 -13.95 -21.41
N TYR A 291 -11.27 -14.35 -20.30
CA TYR A 291 -11.45 -13.46 -19.16
C TYR A 291 -10.11 -13.01 -18.56
N GLN A 292 -9.08 -13.85 -18.57
CA GLN A 292 -7.74 -13.45 -18.14
C GLN A 292 -7.15 -12.36 -19.03
N GLU A 293 -7.31 -12.48 -20.35
CA GLU A 293 -6.89 -11.45 -21.30
C GLU A 293 -7.67 -10.14 -21.11
N HIS A 294 -8.98 -10.23 -20.90
CA HIS A 294 -9.81 -9.06 -20.58
C HIS A 294 -9.30 -8.29 -19.35
N VAL A 295 -9.02 -8.99 -18.25
CA VAL A 295 -8.51 -8.38 -17.01
C VAL A 295 -7.10 -7.81 -17.20
N ARG A 296 -6.25 -8.46 -18.01
CA ARG A 296 -4.92 -7.94 -18.36
C ARG A 296 -5.04 -6.60 -19.07
N GLY A 297 -5.85 -6.52 -20.11
CA GLY A 297 -6.06 -5.26 -20.84
C GLY A 297 -6.73 -4.16 -20.00
N LEU A 298 -7.66 -4.52 -19.10
CA LEU A 298 -8.20 -3.56 -18.13
C LEU A 298 -7.11 -3.01 -17.20
N SER A 299 -6.21 -3.88 -16.72
CA SER A 299 -5.10 -3.50 -15.85
C SER A 299 -4.11 -2.59 -16.60
N GLU A 300 -3.73 -2.94 -17.81
CA GLU A 300 -2.86 -2.12 -18.66
C GLU A 300 -3.43 -0.72 -18.88
N ARG A 301 -4.73 -0.62 -19.17
CA ARG A 301 -5.43 0.66 -19.36
C ARG A 301 -5.46 1.49 -18.07
N HIS A 302 -5.93 0.91 -16.98
CA HIS A 302 -6.28 1.67 -15.77
C HIS A 302 -5.14 1.79 -14.76
N VAL A 303 -4.13 0.93 -14.82
CA VAL A 303 -2.95 0.96 -13.94
C VAL A 303 -1.74 1.50 -14.69
N CYS A 304 -1.46 1.01 -15.89
CA CYS A 304 -0.24 1.38 -16.65
C CYS A 304 -0.45 2.54 -17.63
N GLY A 305 -1.68 2.97 -17.89
CA GLY A 305 -1.99 4.03 -18.85
C GLY A 305 -1.78 3.63 -20.31
N VAL A 306 -1.70 2.34 -20.62
CA VAL A 306 -1.50 1.83 -21.98
C VAL A 306 -2.84 1.64 -22.67
N ALA A 307 -3.06 2.34 -23.78
CA ALA A 307 -4.26 2.21 -24.60
C ALA A 307 -4.12 1.05 -25.63
N GLY A 308 -5.24 0.39 -25.96
CA GLY A 308 -5.35 -0.43 -27.17
C GLY A 308 -5.27 -1.96 -27.06
N GLY A 309 -5.24 -2.57 -25.86
CA GLY A 309 -5.11 -4.03 -25.70
C GLY A 309 -6.32 -4.80 -25.14
N ALA A 310 -7.31 -4.11 -24.54
CA ALA A 310 -8.36 -4.80 -23.80
C ALA A 310 -9.41 -5.42 -24.72
N ILE A 311 -9.54 -6.74 -24.67
CA ILE A 311 -10.71 -7.43 -25.22
C ILE A 311 -11.92 -7.24 -24.30
N ARG A 312 -13.11 -7.44 -24.85
CA ARG A 312 -14.37 -7.34 -24.10
C ARG A 312 -14.48 -8.42 -23.02
N TYR A 313 -15.30 -8.11 -22.01
CA TYR A 313 -15.73 -9.10 -21.05
C TYR A 313 -16.45 -10.26 -21.77
N PRO A 314 -16.00 -11.51 -21.60
CA PRO A 314 -16.66 -12.67 -22.20
C PRO A 314 -17.96 -12.99 -21.45
N ALA A 315 -19.10 -12.89 -22.14
CA ALA A 315 -20.43 -13.09 -21.55
C ALA A 315 -20.64 -14.49 -20.96
N GLU A 316 -19.89 -15.49 -21.42
CA GLU A 316 -19.91 -16.86 -20.89
C GLU A 316 -19.47 -16.92 -19.42
N MET A 317 -18.72 -15.92 -18.93
CA MET A 317 -18.34 -15.84 -17.51
C MET A 317 -19.53 -15.67 -16.58
N ASP A 318 -20.67 -15.13 -17.04
CA ASP A 318 -21.89 -15.03 -16.23
C ASP A 318 -22.46 -16.44 -15.90
N GLY A 319 -22.14 -17.42 -16.74
CA GLY A 319 -22.47 -18.84 -16.58
C GLY A 319 -21.38 -19.68 -15.90
N ILE A 320 -20.29 -19.08 -15.42
CA ILE A 320 -19.18 -19.84 -14.86
C ILE A 320 -19.62 -20.65 -13.62
N PHE A 321 -19.24 -21.91 -13.57
CA PHE A 321 -19.61 -22.88 -12.53
C PHE A 321 -21.13 -23.14 -12.40
N ALA A 322 -21.94 -22.76 -13.41
CA ALA A 322 -23.37 -23.08 -13.46
C ALA A 322 -23.64 -24.59 -13.50
#